data_AF-A0A3D2V5W2-F1
#
_entry.id   AF-A0A3D2V5W2-F1
#
_cell.length_a   1.000
_cell.length_b   1.000
_cell.length_c   1.000
_cell.angle_alpha   90.00
_cell.angle_beta   90.00
_cell.angle_gamma   90.00
#
_symmetry.space_group_name_H-M   'P 1'
#
loop_
_entity.id
_entity.type
_entity.pdbx_description
1 polymer ?
#
loop_
_entity_poly.entity_id
_entity_poly.type
_entity_poly.pdbx_seq_one_letter_code
_entity_poly.pdbx_strand_id
1 'polypeptide(L)'
;MYIREIDGKQLTFAVSPLLYNESLVMVDSETHTFWSHLLGKAMRGPLEGQELKMINSVVCDWKSWKADHPDTTVLDMVPTIASLKDDYYADASKYIIGMTAEGQSRAWQLDHLKKSTIINDEFNGSVVIVHDQNGLGTQVFSSMID
;
A
#
# COMPACT_ATOMS: atom_id res chain seq x y z
N MET A 1 -3.13 -1.11 -1.25
CA MET A 1 -3.80 -1.93 -2.30
C MET A 1 -5.31 -1.68 -2.26
N TYR A 2 -6.12 -2.20 -3.19
CA TYR A 2 -7.58 -1.98 -3.23
C TYR A 2 -8.37 -3.29 -3.29
N ILE A 3 -9.58 -3.30 -2.71
CA ILE A 3 -10.58 -4.34 -2.97
C ILE A 3 -11.14 -4.10 -4.38
N ARG A 4 -11.20 -5.16 -5.19
CA ARG A 4 -11.72 -5.12 -6.55
C ARG A 4 -13.22 -5.40 -6.65
N GLU A 5 -13.99 -5.10 -5.61
CA GLU A 5 -15.44 -5.34 -5.55
C GLU A 5 -16.18 -4.03 -5.32
N ILE A 6 -17.20 -3.79 -6.13
CA ILE A 6 -18.14 -2.67 -5.98
C ILE A 6 -19.55 -3.23 -6.12
N ASP A 7 -20.41 -2.91 -5.15
CA ASP A 7 -21.82 -3.33 -5.10
C ASP A 7 -22.01 -4.84 -5.35
N GLY A 8 -21.14 -5.67 -4.76
CA GLY A 8 -21.18 -7.14 -4.90
C GLY A 8 -20.67 -7.67 -6.25
N LYS A 9 -20.17 -6.81 -7.13
CA LYS A 9 -19.57 -7.20 -8.42
C LYS A 9 -18.05 -7.11 -8.35
N GLN A 10 -17.42 -8.22 -8.71
CA GLN A 10 -15.97 -8.28 -8.86
C GLN A 10 -15.54 -7.67 -10.19
N LEU A 11 -14.55 -6.78 -10.14
CA LEU A 11 -13.93 -6.16 -11.30
C LEU A 11 -12.59 -6.81 -11.63
N THR A 12 -12.23 -6.79 -12.91
CA THR A 12 -10.96 -7.27 -13.45
C THR A 12 -10.23 -6.11 -14.10
N PHE A 13 -9.18 -5.64 -13.43
CA PHE A 13 -8.39 -4.49 -13.88
C PHE A 13 -7.30 -4.89 -14.88
N ALA A 14 -7.14 -4.04 -15.89
CA ALA A 14 -6.06 -4.09 -16.87
C ALA A 14 -5.35 -2.73 -16.97
N VAL A 15 -4.17 -2.75 -17.58
CA VAL A 15 -3.39 -1.56 -17.89
C VAL A 15 -4.02 -0.84 -19.08
N SER A 16 -4.34 0.44 -18.93
CA SER A 16 -4.72 1.29 -20.06
C SER A 16 -3.50 2.03 -20.62
N PRO A 17 -3.56 2.57 -21.86
CA PRO A 17 -2.48 3.39 -22.42
C PRO A 17 -2.47 4.83 -21.86
N LEU A 18 -3.32 5.14 -20.88
CA LEU A 18 -3.50 6.49 -20.37
C LEU A 18 -2.72 6.70 -19.07
N LEU A 19 -2.26 7.94 -18.89
CA LEU A 19 -1.70 8.45 -17.65
C LEU A 19 -2.52 9.63 -17.16
N TYR A 20 -2.61 9.77 -15.85
CA TYR A 20 -3.16 10.94 -15.17
C TYR A 20 -2.13 11.41 -14.14
N ASN A 21 -1.60 12.62 -14.30
CA ASN A 21 -0.51 13.16 -13.48
C ASN A 21 0.65 12.17 -13.32
N GLU A 22 1.15 11.65 -14.46
CA GLU A 22 2.26 10.67 -14.52
C GLU A 22 1.98 9.33 -13.80
N SER A 23 0.75 9.12 -13.32
CA SER A 23 0.30 7.87 -12.72
C SER A 23 -0.53 7.05 -13.71
N LEU A 24 -0.40 5.73 -13.63
CA LEU A 24 -1.19 4.80 -14.43
C LEU A 24 -2.69 5.04 -14.27
N VAL A 25 -3.42 4.97 -15.38
CA VAL A 25 -4.87 4.80 -15.37
C VAL A 25 -5.19 3.33 -15.62
N MET A 26 -5.94 2.72 -14.70
CA MET A 26 -6.43 1.35 -14.86
C MET A 26 -7.76 1.35 -15.61
N VAL A 27 -8.12 0.24 -16.22
CA VAL A 27 -9.46 0.02 -16.81
C VAL A 27 -10.02 -1.31 -16.33
N ASP A 28 -11.29 -1.38 -15.96
CA ASP A 28 -11.95 -2.66 -15.67
C ASP A 28 -12.62 -3.25 -16.92
N SER A 29 -12.65 -4.58 -17.03
CA SER A 29 -13.17 -5.27 -18.21
C SER A 29 -14.71 -5.33 -18.22
N GLU A 30 -15.34 -5.24 -17.06
CA GLU A 30 -16.78 -5.46 -16.88
C GLU A 30 -17.61 -4.26 -17.34
N THR A 31 -17.10 -3.05 -17.08
CA THR A 31 -17.80 -1.79 -17.36
C THR A 31 -17.00 -0.85 -18.25
N HIS A 32 -15.72 -1.15 -18.48
CA HIS A 32 -14.81 -0.29 -19.24
C HIS A 32 -14.67 1.09 -18.59
N THR A 33 -14.81 1.15 -17.26
CA THR A 33 -14.56 2.37 -16.48
C THR A 33 -13.06 2.56 -16.32
N PHE A 34 -12.61 3.80 -16.42
CA PHE A 34 -11.23 4.21 -16.19
C PHE A 34 -11.05 4.68 -14.75
N TRP A 35 -10.00 4.19 -14.09
CA TRP A 35 -9.74 4.38 -12.68
C TRP A 35 -8.37 4.98 -12.45
N SER A 36 -8.26 5.95 -11.56
CA SER A 36 -6.97 6.42 -11.06
C SER A 36 -6.29 5.29 -10.29
N HIS A 37 -5.10 4.84 -10.70
CA HIS A 37 -4.35 3.83 -9.96
C HIS A 37 -3.98 4.34 -8.56
N LEU A 38 -3.58 5.61 -8.45
CA LEU A 38 -3.16 6.21 -7.19
C LEU A 38 -4.33 6.45 -6.23
N LEU A 39 -5.44 7.00 -6.73
CA LEU A 39 -6.56 7.42 -5.87
C LEU A 39 -7.63 6.35 -5.68
N GLY A 40 -7.65 5.30 -6.51
CA GLY A 40 -8.71 4.30 -6.50
C GLY A 40 -10.07 4.82 -6.98
N LYS A 41 -10.11 6.01 -7.58
CA LYS A 41 -11.35 6.69 -8.01
C LYS A 41 -11.69 6.38 -9.47
N ALA A 42 -12.95 6.07 -9.74
CA ALA A 42 -13.50 6.01 -11.09
C ALA A 42 -13.58 7.42 -11.69
N MET A 43 -12.80 7.64 -12.75
CA MET A 43 -12.66 8.93 -13.41
C MET A 43 -13.60 9.10 -14.60
N ARG A 44 -13.89 8.01 -15.33
CA ARG A 44 -14.75 8.06 -16.52
C ARG A 44 -15.32 6.69 -16.85
N GLY A 45 -16.63 6.60 -17.04
CA GLY A 45 -17.33 5.38 -17.43
C GLY A 45 -18.59 5.14 -16.58
N PRO A 46 -19.23 3.97 -16.72
CA PRO A 46 -20.46 3.66 -15.99
C PRO A 46 -20.36 3.76 -14.47
N LEU A 47 -19.17 3.61 -13.90
CA LEU A 47 -18.93 3.69 -12.46
C LEU A 47 -18.32 5.03 -12.01
N GLU A 48 -18.34 6.07 -12.86
CA GLU A 48 -17.77 7.39 -12.55
C GLU A 48 -18.23 7.94 -11.20
N GLY A 49 -17.27 8.47 -10.42
CA GLY A 49 -17.51 8.99 -9.07
C GLY A 49 -17.41 7.95 -7.96
N GLN A 50 -17.47 6.65 -8.27
CA GLN A 50 -17.22 5.59 -7.28
C GLN A 50 -15.74 5.52 -6.87
N GLU A 51 -15.49 4.98 -5.68
CA GLU A 51 -14.15 4.83 -5.11
C GLU A 51 -13.93 3.39 -4.64
N LEU A 52 -12.74 2.84 -4.92
CA LEU A 52 -12.34 1.53 -4.45
C LEU A 52 -11.94 1.58 -2.99
N LYS A 53 -12.39 0.59 -2.21
CA LYS A 53 -11.99 0.46 -0.81
C LYS A 53 -10.50 0.08 -0.72
N MET A 54 -9.72 0.92 -0.05
CA MET A 54 -8.31 0.62 0.23
C MET A 54 -8.19 -0.54 1.22
N ILE A 55 -7.20 -1.40 0.99
CA ILE A 55 -6.75 -2.44 1.91
C ILE A 55 -5.26 -2.29 2.18
N ASN A 56 -4.89 -2.69 3.39
CA ASN A 56 -3.51 -2.69 3.85
C ASN A 56 -2.68 -3.65 3.00
N SER A 57 -1.46 -3.22 2.69
CA SER A 57 -0.44 -4.02 2.03
C SER A 57 0.88 -3.82 2.73
N VAL A 58 1.63 -4.89 2.90
CA VAL A 58 2.95 -4.86 3.55
C VAL A 58 4.03 -4.91 2.47
N VAL A 59 5.03 -4.04 2.61
CA VAL A 59 6.25 -4.09 1.80
C VAL A 59 7.37 -4.64 2.67
N CYS A 60 7.76 -5.88 2.41
CA CYS A 60 8.83 -6.57 3.15
C CYS A 60 9.61 -7.48 2.20
N ASP A 61 10.78 -7.94 2.64
CA ASP A 61 11.52 -8.96 1.92
C ASP A 61 10.85 -10.34 2.06
N TRP A 62 11.22 -11.26 1.18
CA TRP A 62 10.65 -12.61 1.15
C TRP A 62 10.94 -13.43 2.43
N LYS A 63 12.13 -13.25 3.03
CA LYS A 63 12.52 -14.00 4.23
C LYS A 63 11.64 -13.58 5.41
N SER A 64 11.41 -12.28 5.59
CA SER A 64 10.53 -11.75 6.65
C SER A 64 9.09 -12.20 6.45
N TRP A 65 8.53 -12.08 5.23
CA TRP A 65 7.18 -12.58 4.94
C TRP A 65 7.00 -14.07 5.25
N LYS A 66 7.98 -14.91 4.85
CA LYS A 66 7.89 -16.36 5.01
C LYS A 66 8.03 -16.81 6.46
N ALA A 67 8.72 -16.04 7.31
CA ALA A 67 8.80 -16.30 8.74
C ALA A 67 7.41 -16.16 9.41
N ASP A 68 6.65 -15.13 9.04
CA ASP A 68 5.32 -14.86 9.60
C ASP A 68 4.20 -15.67 8.92
N HIS A 69 4.38 -16.03 7.65
CA HIS A 69 3.41 -16.77 6.85
C HIS A 69 4.01 -18.04 6.23
N PRO A 70 4.33 -19.07 7.04
CA PRO A 70 5.10 -20.24 6.63
C PRO A 70 4.44 -21.08 5.55
N ASP A 71 3.12 -21.00 5.38
CA ASP A 71 2.38 -21.75 4.36
C ASP A 71 2.28 -21.01 3.01
N THR A 72 2.76 -19.76 2.91
CA THR A 72 2.67 -18.98 1.66
C THR A 72 3.49 -19.63 0.55
N THR A 73 2.85 -19.91 -0.58
CA THR A 73 3.54 -20.35 -1.81
C THR A 73 3.73 -19.16 -2.76
N VAL A 74 4.84 -19.15 -3.50
CA VAL A 74 5.05 -18.23 -4.63
C VAL A 74 5.04 -19.02 -5.93
N LEU A 75 4.62 -18.36 -7.00
CA LEU A 75 4.77 -18.92 -8.34
C LEU A 75 6.26 -18.91 -8.69
N ASP A 76 6.82 -20.08 -8.97
CA ASP A 76 8.20 -20.21 -9.45
C ASP A 76 8.26 -19.74 -10.91
N MET A 77 8.60 -18.47 -11.09
CA MET A 77 8.77 -17.85 -12.40
C MET A 77 10.25 -17.66 -12.70
N VAL A 78 10.66 -18.02 -13.92
CA VAL A 78 12.00 -17.67 -14.42
C VAL A 78 12.11 -16.13 -14.40
N PRO A 79 13.13 -15.54 -13.74
CA PRO A 79 13.29 -14.10 -13.70
C PRO A 79 13.44 -13.55 -15.12
N THR A 80 12.49 -12.72 -15.56
CA THR A 80 12.57 -12.00 -16.85
C THR A 80 13.41 -10.72 -16.74
N ILE A 81 13.76 -10.30 -15.52
CA ILE A 81 14.58 -9.13 -15.22
C ILE A 81 15.67 -9.58 -14.22
N ALA A 82 16.94 -9.46 -14.63
CA ALA A 82 18.09 -9.88 -13.83
C ALA A 82 18.41 -8.92 -12.66
N SER A 83 17.71 -7.79 -12.53
CA SER A 83 17.98 -6.80 -11.48
C SER A 83 16.74 -5.98 -11.15
N LEU A 84 15.97 -6.40 -10.16
CA LEU A 84 15.36 -5.41 -9.26
C LEU A 84 16.49 -5.00 -8.34
N LYS A 85 16.90 -3.72 -8.39
CA LYS A 85 17.91 -3.26 -7.44
C LYS A 85 17.22 -3.17 -6.07
N ASP A 86 17.68 -3.99 -5.14
CA ASP A 86 17.26 -3.92 -3.73
C ASP A 86 17.58 -2.57 -3.08
N ASP A 87 18.42 -1.74 -3.74
CA ASP A 87 18.88 -0.46 -3.22
C ASP A 87 17.84 0.68 -3.29
N TYR A 88 16.73 0.51 -4.01
CA TYR A 88 15.75 1.59 -4.20
C TYR A 88 15.21 2.12 -2.85
N TYR A 89 15.01 1.22 -1.90
CA TYR A 89 14.57 1.55 -0.54
C TYR A 89 15.68 1.46 0.51
N ALA A 90 16.94 1.34 0.11
CA ALA A 90 18.05 1.20 1.06
C ALA A 90 18.21 2.46 1.94
N ASP A 91 17.94 3.63 1.36
CA ASP A 91 18.01 4.90 2.09
C ASP A 91 16.66 5.29 2.68
N ALA A 92 16.40 4.81 3.91
CA ALA A 92 15.17 5.10 4.65
C ALA A 92 14.95 6.59 4.92
N SER A 93 16.00 7.43 4.89
CA SER A 93 15.87 8.88 5.16
C SER A 93 15.08 9.62 4.08
N LYS A 94 14.94 9.02 2.89
CA LYS A 94 14.16 9.58 1.78
C LYS A 94 12.65 9.40 1.91
N TYR A 95 12.20 8.60 2.88
CA TYR A 95 10.81 8.14 2.95
C TYR A 95 10.09 8.68 4.20
N ILE A 96 8.82 8.98 4.03
CA ILE A 96 7.90 9.35 5.11
C ILE A 96 6.69 8.41 5.12
N ILE A 97 6.13 8.21 6.29
CA ILE A 97 4.84 7.56 6.48
C ILE A 97 3.85 8.64 6.86
N GLY A 98 2.86 8.86 6.01
CA GLY A 98 1.77 9.81 6.26
C GLY A 98 0.49 9.07 6.64
N MET A 99 -0.28 9.67 7.55
CA MET A 99 -1.58 9.17 7.92
C MET A 99 -2.57 10.32 8.07
N THR A 100 -3.81 10.09 7.65
CA THR A 100 -4.91 11.05 7.77
C THR A 100 -6.07 10.38 8.49
N ALA A 101 -6.56 11.01 9.57
CA ALA A 101 -7.72 10.57 10.32
C ALA A 101 -8.54 11.80 10.75
N GLU A 102 -9.88 11.74 10.62
CA GLU A 102 -10.80 12.82 11.01
C GLU A 102 -10.42 14.22 10.50
N GLY A 103 -9.89 14.29 9.27
CA GLY A 103 -9.48 15.56 8.66
C GLY A 103 -8.15 16.13 9.18
N GLN A 104 -7.49 15.45 10.12
CA GLN A 104 -6.13 15.73 10.55
C GLN A 104 -5.15 14.83 9.81
N SER A 105 -3.92 15.32 9.59
CA SER A 105 -2.84 14.55 8.98
C SER A 105 -1.56 14.65 9.81
N ARG A 106 -0.82 13.55 9.90
CA ARG A 106 0.51 13.50 10.52
C ARG A 106 1.44 12.65 9.66
N ALA A 107 2.75 12.94 9.74
CA ALA A 107 3.76 12.14 9.07
C ALA A 107 4.98 11.89 9.96
N TRP A 108 5.62 10.73 9.76
CA TRP A 108 6.82 10.30 10.47
C TRP A 108 7.90 9.92 9.45
N GLN A 109 9.15 10.33 9.68
CA GLN A 109 10.27 9.89 8.84
C GLN A 109 10.58 8.42 9.10
N LEU A 110 10.80 7.65 8.03
CA LEU A 110 10.97 6.20 8.15
C LEU A 110 12.28 5.81 8.86
N ASP A 111 13.33 6.60 8.72
CA ASP A 111 14.61 6.38 9.42
C ASP A 111 14.49 6.60 10.95
N HIS A 112 13.60 7.51 11.39
CA HIS A 112 13.26 7.69 12.79
C HIS A 112 12.47 6.49 13.31
N LEU A 113 11.53 5.97 12.52
CA LEU A 113 10.79 4.75 12.85
C LEU A 113 11.72 3.54 12.95
N LYS A 114 12.72 3.42 12.06
CA LYS A 114 13.70 2.33 12.11
C LYS A 114 14.53 2.24 13.39
N LYS A 115 14.70 3.36 14.11
CA LYS A 115 15.46 3.38 15.37
C LYS A 115 14.69 2.76 16.54
N SER A 116 13.36 2.63 16.44
CA SER A 116 12.50 2.13 17.52
C SER A 116 11.42 1.20 16.94
N THR A 117 11.39 -0.05 17.38
CA THR A 117 10.42 -1.06 16.89
C THR A 117 8.96 -0.66 17.10
N ILE A 118 8.69 0.05 18.19
CA ILE A 118 7.36 0.50 18.59
C ILE A 118 7.48 1.99 18.89
N ILE A 119 6.63 2.79 18.25
CA ILE A 119 6.42 4.19 18.61
C ILE A 119 4.97 4.35 19.03
N ASN A 120 4.78 4.65 20.31
CA ASN A 120 3.51 5.12 20.84
C ASN A 120 3.46 6.63 20.60
N ASP A 121 2.61 7.08 19.69
CA ASP A 121 2.40 8.50 19.41
C ASP A 121 0.93 8.89 19.62
N GLU A 122 0.68 10.15 19.96
CA GLU A 122 -0.67 10.65 20.21
C GLU A 122 -1.22 11.34 18.96
N PHE A 123 -2.03 10.62 18.19
CA PHE A 123 -2.79 11.13 17.05
C PHE A 123 -4.22 10.58 17.10
N ASN A 124 -5.20 11.46 17.32
CA ASN A 124 -6.62 11.11 17.47
C ASN A 124 -6.93 10.01 18.51
N GLY A 125 -6.42 10.15 19.74
CA GLY A 125 -6.70 9.21 20.85
C GLY A 125 -5.66 8.10 21.06
N SER A 126 -4.49 8.21 20.43
CA SER A 126 -3.31 7.33 20.47
C SER A 126 -3.20 6.34 19.32
N VAL A 127 -2.01 6.30 18.74
CA VAL A 127 -1.62 5.46 17.62
C VAL A 127 -0.33 4.74 17.98
N VAL A 128 -0.31 3.43 17.77
CA VAL A 128 0.91 2.63 17.86
C VAL A 128 1.40 2.39 16.45
N ILE A 129 2.61 2.87 16.17
CA ILE A 129 3.35 2.57 14.96
C ILE A 129 4.29 1.42 15.28
N VAL A 130 4.01 0.25 14.71
CA VAL A 130 4.92 -0.91 14.76
C VAL A 130 5.68 -0.94 13.46
N HIS A 131 6.99 -0.77 13.55
CA HIS A 131 7.89 -0.86 12.41
C HIS A 131 8.61 -2.21 12.45
N ASP A 132 8.49 -2.98 11.37
CA ASP A 132 9.28 -4.20 11.21
C ASP A 132 10.76 -3.86 11.04
N GLN A 133 11.60 -4.23 12.01
CA GLN A 133 13.04 -3.95 11.99
C GLN A 133 13.75 -4.50 10.74
N ASN A 134 13.19 -5.53 10.10
CA ASN A 134 13.80 -6.20 8.95
C ASN A 134 13.21 -5.74 7.61
N GLY A 135 12.11 -4.99 7.63
CA GLY A 135 11.38 -4.52 6.44
C GLY A 135 11.24 -3.01 6.35
N LEU A 136 10.40 -2.58 5.40
CA LEU A 136 9.84 -1.21 5.35
C LEU A 136 8.38 -1.22 5.82
N GLY A 137 7.88 -2.39 6.21
CA GLY A 137 6.52 -2.59 6.66
C GLY A 137 6.31 -1.81 7.95
N THR A 138 5.36 -0.88 7.91
CA THR A 138 4.88 -0.19 9.10
C THR A 138 3.41 -0.45 9.23
N GLN A 139 3.01 -0.92 10.41
CA GLN A 139 1.63 -1.12 10.77
C GLN A 139 1.24 -0.08 11.79
N VAL A 140 0.05 0.49 11.59
CA VAL A 140 -0.52 1.50 12.48
C VAL A 140 -1.75 0.88 13.14
N PHE A 141 -1.76 0.88 14.47
CA PHE A 141 -2.87 0.40 15.29
C PHE A 141 -3.49 1.55 16.06
N SER A 142 -4.81 1.51 16.26
CA SER A 142 -5.58 2.48 17.04
C SER A 142 -5.70 2.10 18.53
N SER A 143 -4.81 1.24 19.03
CA SER A 143 -4.82 0.78 20.42
C SER A 143 -3.40 0.73 20.96
N MET A 144 -3.19 1.31 22.14
CA MET A 144 -1.92 1.24 22.88
C MET A 144 -1.53 -0.21 23.16
N ILE A 145 -0.24 -0.53 22.99
CA ILE A 145 0.35 -1.78 23.46
C ILE A 145 1.30 -1.41 24.60
N ASP A 146 1.11 -2.05 25.76
CA ASP A 146 1.95 -1.90 26.96
C ASP A 146 3.35 -2.51 26.77
#